data_AF-A0A2E6H6X8-F1
#
_entry.id   AF-A0A2E6H6X8-F1
#
_cell.length_a   1.000
_cell.length_b   1.000
_cell.length_c   1.000
_cell.angle_alpha   90.00
_cell.angle_beta   90.00
_cell.angle_gamma   90.00
#
_symmetry.space_group_name_H-M   'P 1'
#
loop_
_entity.id
_entity.type
_entity.pdbx_description
1 polymer ?
#
loop_
_entity_poly.entity_id
_entity_poly.type
_entity_poly.pdbx_seq_one_letter_code
_entity_poly.pdbx_strand_id
1 'polypeptide(L)'
;MKKLIMVFALLATTSLFAETVTGVHTLFSRISQADVEAKMMDAVEDIKRGRLRPHNCSSRAKVYAAGVNGMSYRVNRHGELEKQWTAYVKYSCRD
;
A
#
# COMPACT_ATOMS: atom_id res chain seq x y z
N MET A 1 7.44 41.81 7.26
CA MET A 1 7.98 40.92 6.21
C MET A 1 8.76 39.73 6.75
N LYS A 2 9.76 39.88 7.64
CA LYS A 2 10.53 38.74 8.20
C LYS A 2 9.69 37.66 8.92
N LYS A 3 8.63 38.06 9.65
CA LYS A 3 7.74 37.12 10.37
C LYS A 3 6.93 36.21 9.44
N LEU A 4 6.57 36.69 8.24
CA LEU A 4 5.75 35.93 7.28
C LEU A 4 6.56 34.80 6.62
N ILE A 5 7.82 35.07 6.31
CA ILE A 5 8.75 34.09 5.70
C ILE A 5 9.02 32.94 6.68
N MET A 6 9.13 33.23 7.97
CA MET A 6 9.33 32.22 9.01
C MET A 6 8.12 31.29 9.16
N VAL A 7 6.90 31.84 9.05
CA VAL A 7 5.65 31.06 9.11
C VAL A 7 5.52 30.16 7.88
N PHE A 8 5.86 30.65 6.69
CA PHE A 8 5.88 29.83 5.47
C PHE A 8 6.92 28.70 5.54
N ALA A 9 8.10 28.98 6.10
CA ALA A 9 9.13 27.96 6.32
C ALA A 9 8.68 26.90 7.34
N LEU A 10 7.98 27.31 8.40
CA LEU A 10 7.44 26.37 9.41
C LEU A 10 6.32 25.48 8.85
N LEU A 11 5.44 26.06 8.01
CA LEU A 11 4.35 25.31 7.39
C LEU A 11 4.90 24.31 6.36
N ALA A 12 5.89 24.70 5.57
CA ALA A 12 6.52 23.85 4.56
C ALA A 12 7.25 22.64 5.19
N THR A 13 7.84 22.79 6.38
CA THR A 13 8.48 21.65 7.05
C THR A 13 7.46 20.67 7.63
N THR A 14 6.32 21.14 8.15
CA THR A 14 5.28 20.23 8.65
C THR A 14 4.61 19.39 7.55
N SER A 15 4.51 19.90 6.32
CA SER A 15 3.98 19.15 5.18
C SER A 15 4.87 17.97 4.74
N LEU A 16 6.19 18.03 4.99
CA LEU A 16 7.12 16.96 4.64
C LEU A 16 7.07 15.77 5.61
N PHE A 17 6.63 15.97 6.86
CA PHE A 17 6.47 14.88 7.84
C PHE A 17 5.11 14.17 7.77
N ALA A 18 4.21 14.61 6.89
CA ALA A 18 2.96 13.89 6.60
C ALA A 18 3.15 12.75 5.58
N GLU A 19 4.34 12.61 5.00
CA GLU A 19 4.66 11.53 4.06
C GLU A 19 4.62 10.16 4.74
N THR A 20 3.55 9.42 4.45
CA THR A 20 3.53 7.94 4.37
C THR A 20 3.59 7.15 5.67
N VAL A 21 2.85 7.56 6.70
CA VAL A 21 2.55 6.66 7.83
C VAL A 21 1.71 5.46 7.40
N THR A 22 0.98 5.57 6.29
CA THR A 22 0.13 4.50 5.77
C THR A 22 0.53 4.12 4.35
N GLY A 23 0.32 2.86 3.99
CA GLY A 23 0.59 2.36 2.65
C GLY A 23 -0.38 1.26 2.24
N VAL A 24 -0.33 0.91 0.96
CA VAL A 24 -1.15 -0.13 0.35
C VAL A 24 -0.22 -1.13 -0.35
N HIS A 25 -0.40 -2.40 -0.04
CA HIS A 25 0.23 -3.51 -0.76
C HIS A 25 -0.81 -4.14 -1.67
N THR A 26 -0.57 -4.10 -2.98
CA THR A 26 -1.51 -4.61 -3.99
C THR A 26 -1.05 -5.97 -4.49
N LEU A 27 -1.99 -6.89 -4.60
CA LEU A 27 -1.76 -8.27 -4.99
C LEU A 27 -2.59 -8.60 -6.23
N PHE A 28 -2.04 -9.50 -7.05
CA PHE A 28 -2.61 -9.85 -8.34
C PHE A 28 -2.66 -11.36 -8.53
N SER A 29 -3.71 -11.86 -9.18
CA SER A 29 -3.81 -13.25 -9.64
C SER A 29 -4.41 -13.32 -11.05
N ARG A 30 -3.96 -14.27 -11.86
CA ARG A 30 -4.60 -14.58 -13.16
C ARG A 30 -5.48 -15.83 -13.11
N ILE A 31 -5.56 -16.49 -11.95
CA ILE A 31 -6.21 -17.80 -11.79
C ILE A 31 -7.68 -17.62 -11.40
N SER A 32 -7.94 -17.06 -10.23
CA SER A 32 -9.30 -16.90 -9.70
C SER A 32 -9.35 -15.83 -8.61
N GLN A 33 -10.57 -15.43 -8.22
CA GLN A 33 -10.80 -14.57 -7.06
C GLN A 33 -10.28 -15.24 -5.77
N ALA A 34 -10.52 -16.54 -5.61
CA ALA A 34 -10.06 -17.30 -4.44
C ALA A 34 -8.52 -17.32 -4.33
N ASP A 35 -7.79 -17.38 -5.45
CA ASP A 35 -6.33 -17.32 -5.43
C ASP A 35 -5.80 -15.96 -4.97
N VAL A 36 -6.40 -14.85 -5.42
CA VAL A 36 -5.97 -13.51 -4.95
C VAL A 36 -6.36 -13.27 -3.49
N GLU A 37 -7.46 -13.85 -3.02
CA GLU A 37 -7.88 -13.80 -1.62
C GLU A 37 -6.93 -14.59 -0.72
N ALA A 38 -6.51 -15.80 -1.11
CA ALA A 38 -5.50 -16.57 -0.39
C ALA A 38 -4.18 -15.79 -0.28
N LYS A 39 -3.68 -15.25 -1.40
CA LYS A 39 -2.47 -14.40 -1.42
C LYS A 39 -2.60 -13.17 -0.53
N MET A 40 -3.78 -12.57 -0.45
CA MET A 40 -4.07 -11.45 0.44
C MET A 40 -3.96 -11.87 1.91
N MET A 41 -4.52 -13.00 2.29
CA MET A 41 -4.43 -13.52 3.65
C MET A 41 -2.98 -13.85 4.02
N ASP A 42 -2.22 -14.46 3.11
CA ASP A 42 -0.79 -14.73 3.31
C ASP A 42 0.00 -13.43 3.52
N ALA A 43 -0.24 -12.41 2.69
CA ALA A 43 0.40 -11.11 2.84
C ALA A 43 0.05 -10.42 4.17
N VAL A 44 -1.19 -10.55 4.64
CA VAL A 44 -1.61 -10.05 5.96
C VAL A 44 -0.82 -10.74 7.06
N GLU A 45 -0.66 -12.06 7.01
CA GLU A 45 0.13 -12.81 7.98
C GLU A 45 1.61 -12.43 7.94
N ASP A 46 2.19 -12.32 6.75
CA ASP A 46 3.60 -11.97 6.58
C ASP A 46 3.92 -10.55 7.05
N ILE A 47 3.02 -9.59 6.81
CA ILE A 47 3.15 -8.23 7.35
C ILE A 47 3.05 -8.27 8.88
N LYS A 48 2.04 -8.98 9.43
CA LYS A 48 1.89 -9.13 10.88
C LYS A 48 3.12 -9.77 11.52
N ARG A 49 3.73 -10.77 10.87
CA ARG A 49 4.93 -11.48 11.35
C ARG A 49 6.24 -10.72 11.06
N GLY A 50 6.20 -9.62 10.31
CA GLY A 50 7.38 -8.83 9.94
C GLY A 50 8.26 -9.48 8.86
N ARG A 51 7.76 -10.52 8.16
CA ARG A 51 8.46 -11.17 7.03
C ARG A 51 8.37 -10.35 5.76
N LEU A 52 7.24 -9.66 5.58
CA LEU A 52 7.05 -8.68 4.52
C LEU A 52 7.13 -7.30 5.14
N ARG A 53 8.25 -6.61 4.91
CA ARG A 53 8.43 -5.20 5.27
C ARG A 53 7.98 -4.33 4.11
N PRO A 54 6.89 -3.55 4.28
CA PRO A 54 6.55 -2.58 3.27
C PRO A 54 7.65 -1.52 3.18
N HIS A 55 7.95 -1.07 1.95
CA HIS A 55 9.14 -0.26 1.63
C HIS A 55 9.27 1.03 2.46
N ASN A 56 8.17 1.52 3.05
CA ASN A 56 8.13 2.78 3.78
C ASN A 56 8.09 2.61 5.31
N CYS A 57 8.21 1.38 5.84
CA CYS A 57 8.20 1.13 7.28
C CYS A 57 9.59 0.74 7.81
N SER A 58 10.16 1.58 8.67
CA SER A 58 11.35 1.23 9.47
C SER A 58 10.98 0.35 10.70
N SER A 59 9.80 0.57 11.26
CA SER A 59 9.17 -0.18 12.37
C SER A 59 8.28 -1.33 11.86
N ARG A 60 7.62 -2.04 12.79
CA ARG A 60 6.69 -3.12 12.46
C ARG A 60 5.42 -2.51 11.87
N ALA A 61 5.04 -2.95 10.67
CA ALA A 61 3.81 -2.51 10.05
C ALA A 61 2.58 -3.17 10.72
N LYS A 62 1.52 -2.38 10.93
CA LYS A 62 0.22 -2.83 11.44
C LYS A 62 -0.81 -2.83 10.33
N VAL A 63 -1.35 -4.01 10.00
CA VAL A 63 -2.47 -4.12 9.04
C VAL A 63 -3.75 -3.59 9.69
N TYR A 64 -4.44 -2.67 9.00
CA TYR A 64 -5.71 -2.11 9.48
C TYR A 64 -6.88 -2.37 8.53
N ALA A 65 -6.62 -2.76 7.27
CA ALA A 65 -7.66 -3.17 6.33
C ALA A 65 -7.07 -4.11 5.28
N ALA A 66 -7.91 -4.97 4.72
CA ALA A 66 -7.62 -5.77 3.53
C ALA A 66 -8.91 -5.99 2.77
N GLY A 67 -8.83 -6.19 1.46
CA GLY A 67 -10.00 -6.47 0.64
C GLY A 67 -9.65 -6.93 -0.76
N VAL A 68 -10.61 -7.62 -1.38
CA VAL A 68 -10.55 -8.04 -2.77
C VAL A 68 -11.28 -6.99 -3.60
N ASN A 69 -10.57 -6.35 -4.53
CA ASN A 69 -11.14 -5.36 -5.45
C ASN A 69 -11.95 -6.02 -6.59
N GLY A 70 -11.75 -7.32 -6.80
CA GLY A 70 -12.42 -8.09 -7.85
C GLY A 70 -11.60 -8.19 -9.13
N MET A 71 -12.30 -8.37 -10.25
CA MET A 71 -11.70 -8.55 -11.57
C MET A 71 -11.30 -7.19 -12.17
N SER A 72 -10.10 -7.15 -12.74
CA SER A 72 -9.51 -6.02 -13.45
C SER A 72 -8.84 -6.52 -14.73
N TYR A 73 -8.41 -5.57 -15.57
CA TYR A 73 -7.65 -5.89 -16.78
C TYR A 73 -6.26 -5.27 -16.70
N ARG A 74 -5.26 -6.01 -17.15
CA ARG A 74 -3.90 -5.50 -17.39
C ARG A 74 -3.64 -5.47 -18.89
N VAL A 75 -2.73 -4.60 -19.30
CA VAL A 75 -2.21 -4.61 -20.67
C VAL A 75 -0.97 -5.52 -20.70
N ASN A 76 -0.92 -6.46 -21.65
CA ASN A 76 0.25 -7.30 -21.85
C ASN A 76 1.29 -6.61 -22.75
N ARG A 77 2.43 -7.26 -22.99
CA ARG A 77 3.51 -6.69 -23.82
C ARG A 77 3.12 -6.44 -25.28
N HIS A 78 2.02 -7.03 -25.75
CA HIS A 78 1.49 -6.90 -27.10
C HIS A 78 0.36 -5.86 -27.18
N GLY A 79 0.00 -5.20 -26.08
CA GLY A 79 -1.08 -4.21 -26.04
C GLY A 79 -2.47 -4.81 -25.80
N GLU A 80 -2.58 -6.12 -25.53
CA GLU A 80 -3.87 -6.79 -25.36
C GLU A 80 -4.32 -6.74 -23.89
N LEU A 81 -5.64 -6.68 -23.69
CA LEU A 81 -6.25 -6.73 -22.36
C LEU A 81 -6.33 -8.17 -21.86
N GLU A 82 -5.73 -8.41 -20.70
CA GLU A 82 -5.80 -9.69 -20.00
C GLU A 82 -6.50 -9.54 -18.65
N LYS A 83 -7.40 -10.48 -18.36
CA LYS A 83 -8.09 -10.54 -17.06
C LYS A 83 -7.11 -10.86 -15.94
N GLN A 84 -7.28 -10.17 -14.81
CA GLN A 84 -6.60 -10.46 -13.57
C GLN A 84 -7.49 -10.09 -12.37
N TRP A 85 -7.37 -10.81 -11.27
CA TRP A 85 -7.99 -10.51 -9.99
C TRP A 85 -7.04 -9.69 -9.14
N THR A 86 -7.61 -8.75 -8.38
CA THR A 86 -6.86 -7.79 -7.57
C THR A 86 -7.32 -7.80 -6.12
N ALA A 87 -6.37 -7.72 -5.20
CA ALA A 87 -6.62 -7.52 -3.78
C ALA A 87 -5.64 -6.49 -3.23
N TYR A 88 -5.93 -5.98 -2.04
CA TYR A 88 -5.10 -5.00 -1.36
C TYR A 88 -5.01 -5.27 0.14
N VAL A 89 -3.89 -4.86 0.73
CA VAL A 89 -3.67 -4.82 2.17
C VAL A 89 -3.22 -3.41 2.54
N LYS A 90 -3.97 -2.74 3.41
CA LYS A 90 -3.60 -1.42 3.95
C LYS A 90 -2.91 -1.58 5.30
N TYR A 91 -1.79 -0.90 5.46
CA TYR A 91 -0.96 -0.97 6.66
C TYR A 91 -0.54 0.42 7.13
N SER A 92 -0.22 0.54 8.42
CA SER A 92 0.43 1.70 9.02
C SER A 92 1.81 1.34 9.56
N CYS A 93 2.77 2.24 9.39
CA CYS A 93 4.11 2.17 10.00
C CYS A 93 4.16 2.82 11.39
N ARG A 94 3.02 3.28 11.94
CA ARG A 94 2.93 3.69 13.34
C ARG A 94 2.75 2.45 14.22
N ASP A 95 3.55 2.39 15.28
CA ASP A 95 3.39 1.42 16.38
C ASP A 95 2.04 1.64 17.11
#